data_AF-A0A2E6MR95-F1
#
_entry.id   AF-A0A2E6MR95-F1
#
_cell.length_a   1.000
_cell.length_b   1.000
_cell.length_c   1.000
_cell.angle_alpha   90.00
_cell.angle_beta   90.00
_cell.angle_gamma   90.00
#
_symmetry.space_group_name_H-M   'P 1'
#
loop_
_entity.id
_entity.type
_entity.pdbx_description
1 polymer ?
#
loop_
_entity_poly.entity_id
_entity_poly.type
_entity_poly.pdbx_seq_one_letter_code
_entity_poly.pdbx_strand_id
1 'polypeptide(L)'
;MALITASRYNTLQSSVAGIMGNGSGDSGYGQSLASSQVAQGTVIQASHMADLYTDMIKARRHQTGTTPNTLSSISVGDLIKETDTSGGKGIVQYEALAVSVNTDKLSIYTGDTSQSDQTPLVSSTRTNTWNGTITHEFTATFTSADARRHFFNAGGKLLFTADITNGSGAKYNDWNTLLSAMGTVSFAAHATSSAGSVPGTGSSIGNYELTGSYQKVFQKDGSGVYAENDYNIHVKENNTAAIQVRIEFRDDDAGDDTNNDGANDPQDEDIVGDVQSSVVSLKPHGSDVAVAAPIGANTTTLQ
;
A
#
# COMPACT_ATOMS: atom_id res chain seq x y z
N MET A 1 21.61 9.91 -37.94
CA MET A 1 20.22 10.13 -37.50
C MET A 1 19.58 8.76 -37.40
N ALA A 2 19.11 8.36 -36.21
CA ALA A 2 18.34 7.13 -36.08
C ALA A 2 16.90 7.45 -36.46
N LEU A 3 16.35 6.80 -37.49
CA LEU A 3 14.94 6.94 -37.81
C LEU A 3 14.15 6.03 -36.84
N ILE A 4 13.59 6.62 -35.79
CA ILE A 4 12.67 5.89 -34.92
C ILE A 4 11.40 5.59 -35.71
N THR A 5 11.07 4.31 -35.83
CA THR A 5 9.83 3.90 -36.49
C THR A 5 8.63 4.21 -35.59
N ALA A 6 7.49 4.54 -36.20
CA ALA A 6 6.21 4.65 -35.49
C ALA A 6 5.93 3.44 -34.59
N SER A 7 6.28 2.23 -35.07
CA SER A 7 6.11 1.00 -34.29
C SER A 7 6.92 0.99 -33.00
N ARG A 8 8.20 1.37 -33.04
CA ARG A 8 9.07 1.35 -31.85
C ARG A 8 8.62 2.37 -30.81
N TYR A 9 8.28 3.58 -31.28
CA TYR A 9 7.69 4.61 -30.42
C TYR A 9 6.39 4.12 -29.78
N ASN A 10 5.46 3.55 -30.56
CA ASN A 10 4.18 3.08 -30.03
C ASN A 10 4.35 1.94 -29.01
N THR A 11 5.31 1.04 -29.18
CA THR A 11 5.62 0.00 -28.18
C THR A 11 6.03 0.63 -26.85
N LEU A 12 6.94 1.61 -26.89
CA LEU A 12 7.41 2.31 -25.70
C LEU A 12 6.29 3.13 -25.05
N GLN A 13 5.55 3.91 -25.85
CA GLN A 13 4.42 4.71 -25.37
C GLN A 13 3.35 3.81 -24.73
N SER A 14 3.06 2.65 -25.31
CA SER A 14 2.10 1.69 -24.75
C SER A 14 2.56 1.12 -23.41
N SER A 15 3.87 0.86 -23.25
CA SER A 15 4.43 0.41 -21.97
C SER A 15 4.22 1.46 -20.87
N VAL A 16 4.46 2.74 -21.17
CA VAL A 16 4.28 3.84 -20.21
C VAL A 16 2.79 4.06 -19.94
N ALA A 17 1.95 4.03 -20.97
CA ALA A 17 0.50 4.14 -20.87
C ALA A 17 -0.13 3.00 -20.05
N GLY A 18 0.44 1.79 -20.10
CA GLY A 18 0.02 0.67 -19.28
C GLY A 18 0.18 0.94 -17.78
N ILE A 19 1.18 1.74 -17.39
CA ILE A 19 1.45 2.10 -15.99
C ILE A 19 0.74 3.40 -15.60
N MET A 20 0.93 4.48 -16.34
CA MET A 20 0.36 5.80 -15.98
C MET A 20 -1.15 5.88 -16.24
N GLY A 21 -1.64 5.23 -17.31
CA GLY A 21 -3.03 5.30 -17.73
C GLY A 21 -3.95 4.37 -16.95
N ASN A 22 -5.05 3.95 -17.58
CA ASN A 22 -6.06 3.12 -16.93
C ASN A 22 -5.53 1.72 -16.51
N GLY A 23 -4.64 1.16 -17.32
CA GLY A 23 -4.06 -0.17 -17.14
C GLY A 23 -5.08 -1.31 -16.99
N SER A 24 -4.60 -2.45 -16.51
CA SER A 24 -5.37 -3.67 -16.23
C SER A 24 -4.58 -4.56 -15.27
N GLY A 25 -5.26 -5.36 -14.44
CA GLY A 25 -4.59 -6.19 -13.43
C GLY A 25 -3.69 -5.34 -12.53
N ASP A 26 -2.45 -5.77 -12.34
CA ASP A 26 -1.46 -5.08 -11.48
C ASP A 26 -0.76 -3.92 -12.22
N SER A 27 -1.50 -3.15 -13.02
CA SER A 27 -0.99 -1.97 -13.74
C SER A 27 -2.07 -0.91 -13.92
N GLY A 28 -1.64 0.35 -14.03
CA GLY A 28 -2.50 1.50 -14.23
C GLY A 28 -2.66 2.36 -12.99
N TYR A 29 -2.28 3.63 -13.09
CA TYR A 29 -2.42 4.66 -12.06
C TYR A 29 -3.64 5.55 -12.28
N GLY A 30 -4.36 5.38 -13.39
CA GLY A 30 -5.57 6.12 -13.71
C GLY A 30 -5.33 7.57 -14.13
N GLN A 31 -4.12 7.92 -14.56
CA GLN A 31 -3.75 9.29 -14.93
C GLN A 31 -3.99 9.55 -16.42
N SER A 32 -4.16 10.83 -16.77
CA SER A 32 -4.16 11.26 -18.16
C SER A 32 -2.73 11.40 -18.67
N LEU A 33 -2.48 10.93 -19.89
CA LEU A 33 -1.16 11.00 -20.53
C LEU A 33 -1.02 12.26 -21.39
N ALA A 34 0.19 12.80 -21.44
CA ALA A 34 0.58 13.78 -22.46
C ALA A 34 0.85 13.10 -23.81
N SER A 35 1.48 11.92 -23.79
CA SER A 35 1.84 11.18 -25.01
C SER A 35 0.67 10.35 -25.56
N SER A 36 0.72 10.10 -26.87
CA SER A 36 -0.26 9.27 -27.58
C SER A 36 0.40 8.46 -28.68
N GLN A 37 -0.23 7.35 -29.10
CA GLN A 37 0.25 6.56 -30.23
C GLN A 37 0.15 7.36 -31.54
N VAL A 38 1.09 7.11 -32.45
CA VAL A 38 1.11 7.73 -33.78
C VAL A 38 0.75 6.72 -34.89
N ALA A 39 0.25 7.22 -36.01
CA ALA A 39 -0.07 6.38 -37.17
C ALA A 39 1.19 5.78 -37.81
N GLN A 40 1.03 4.65 -38.51
CA GLN A 40 2.11 4.03 -39.28
C GLN A 40 2.67 5.02 -40.31
N GLY A 41 3.99 5.04 -40.47
CA GLY A 41 4.68 5.96 -41.39
C GLY A 41 4.88 7.37 -40.85
N THR A 42 4.32 7.70 -39.67
CA THR A 42 4.59 8.99 -39.01
C THR A 42 6.07 9.12 -38.69
N VAL A 43 6.65 10.26 -39.07
CA VAL A 43 8.00 10.64 -38.65
C VAL A 43 7.94 11.08 -37.19
N ILE A 44 8.69 10.42 -36.33
CA ILE A 44 8.74 10.78 -34.91
C ILE A 44 9.45 12.12 -34.73
N GLN A 45 8.73 13.06 -34.15
CA GLN A 45 9.21 14.42 -33.88
C GLN A 45 9.67 14.55 -32.43
N ALA A 46 10.41 15.62 -32.15
CA ALA A 46 10.83 15.98 -30.79
C ALA A 46 9.64 16.14 -29.83
N SER A 47 8.51 16.69 -30.30
CA SER A 47 7.27 16.82 -29.51
C SER A 47 6.77 15.47 -28.98
N HIS A 48 6.65 14.45 -29.85
CA HIS A 48 6.22 13.11 -29.42
C HIS A 48 7.11 12.52 -28.31
N MET A 49 8.42 12.78 -28.40
CA MET A 49 9.39 12.32 -27.40
C MET A 49 9.34 13.16 -26.12
N ALA A 50 9.09 14.46 -26.21
CA ALA A 50 8.94 15.34 -25.05
C ALA A 50 7.66 15.03 -24.25
N ASP A 51 6.56 14.72 -24.92
CA ASP A 51 5.32 14.28 -24.27
C ASP A 51 5.53 12.94 -23.56
N LEU A 52 6.21 11.99 -24.21
CA LEU A 52 6.54 10.69 -23.61
C LEU A 52 7.50 10.84 -22.43
N TYR A 53 8.51 11.72 -22.55
CA TYR A 53 9.40 12.08 -21.45
C TYR A 53 8.61 12.58 -20.24
N THR A 54 7.63 13.46 -20.48
CA THR A 54 6.79 14.01 -19.41
C THR A 54 6.07 12.90 -18.63
N ASP A 55 5.43 11.96 -19.33
CA ASP A 55 4.73 10.85 -18.68
C ASP A 55 5.69 9.93 -17.89
N MET A 56 6.86 9.64 -18.46
CA MET A 56 7.88 8.79 -17.82
C MET A 56 8.47 9.42 -16.56
N ILE A 57 8.76 10.73 -16.60
CA ILE A 57 9.31 11.44 -15.44
C ILE A 57 8.27 11.56 -14.33
N LYS A 58 7.00 11.77 -14.65
CA LYS A 58 5.91 11.69 -13.64
C LYS A 58 5.86 10.33 -12.98
N ALA A 59 5.88 9.24 -13.76
CA ALA A 59 5.89 7.89 -13.24
C ALA A 59 7.08 7.64 -12.31
N ARG A 60 8.29 8.03 -12.73
CA ARG A 60 9.50 7.84 -11.91
C ARG A 60 9.50 8.68 -10.65
N ARG A 61 9.10 9.95 -10.73
CA ARG A 61 9.04 10.80 -9.54
C ARG A 61 8.02 10.28 -8.54
N HIS A 62 6.87 9.78 -8.99
CA HIS A 62 5.92 9.06 -8.14
C HIS A 62 6.56 7.86 -7.42
N GLN A 63 7.31 7.04 -8.16
CA GLN A 63 7.90 5.82 -7.64
C GLN A 63 9.10 6.06 -6.71
N THR A 64 9.93 7.08 -6.97
CA THR A 64 11.24 7.26 -6.33
C THR A 64 11.47 8.62 -5.68
N GLY A 65 10.52 9.56 -5.81
CA GLY A 65 10.62 10.93 -5.28
C GLY A 65 11.60 11.81 -6.06
N THR A 66 12.20 11.29 -7.14
CA THR A 66 13.33 11.92 -7.82
C THR A 66 13.18 11.88 -9.32
N THR A 67 13.63 12.94 -9.98
CA THR A 67 13.76 12.98 -11.44
C THR A 67 15.07 12.27 -11.83
N PRO A 68 15.03 11.22 -12.67
CA PRO A 68 16.24 10.54 -13.12
C PRO A 68 17.16 11.49 -13.90
N ASN A 69 18.46 11.42 -13.63
CA ASN A 69 19.49 12.19 -14.33
C ASN A 69 20.01 11.50 -15.60
N THR A 70 19.54 10.28 -15.89
CA THR A 70 19.95 9.46 -17.03
C THR A 70 19.12 9.71 -18.29
N LEU A 71 18.05 10.51 -18.17
CA LEU A 71 17.13 10.81 -19.26
C LEU A 71 16.94 12.32 -19.42
N SER A 72 17.00 12.79 -20.66
CA SER A 72 16.77 14.19 -21.02
C SER A 72 15.66 14.31 -22.05
N SER A 73 14.88 15.38 -21.96
CA SER A 73 13.90 15.72 -22.99
C SER A 73 14.59 16.02 -24.33
N ILE A 74 13.92 15.66 -25.43
CA ILE A 74 14.38 15.89 -26.80
C ILE A 74 13.71 17.16 -27.32
N SER A 75 14.51 18.15 -27.75
CA SER A 75 14.04 19.43 -28.28
C SER A 75 14.15 19.51 -29.80
N VAL A 76 13.41 20.45 -30.41
CA VAL A 76 13.53 20.71 -31.86
C VAL A 76 14.98 21.08 -32.20
N GLY A 77 15.55 20.42 -33.20
CA GLY A 77 16.94 20.59 -33.61
C GLY A 77 17.91 19.57 -32.98
N ASP A 78 17.50 18.83 -31.95
CA ASP A 78 18.27 17.69 -31.46
C ASP A 78 18.26 16.54 -32.47
N LEU A 79 19.39 15.87 -32.63
CA LEU A 79 19.40 14.56 -33.28
C LEU A 79 18.94 13.49 -32.28
N ILE A 80 17.89 12.78 -32.65
CA ILE A 80 17.54 11.54 -31.94
C ILE A 80 18.53 10.46 -32.35
N LYS A 81 19.26 9.96 -31.35
CA LYS A 81 20.28 8.91 -31.50
C LYS A 81 19.68 7.57 -31.05
N GLU A 82 20.29 6.48 -31.50
CA GLU A 82 20.00 5.17 -30.92
C GLU A 82 20.38 5.14 -29.44
N THR A 83 21.64 5.51 -29.17
CA THR A 83 22.21 5.56 -27.82
C THR A 83 22.83 6.93 -27.59
N ASP A 84 22.54 7.52 -26.43
CA ASP A 84 23.21 8.73 -25.95
C ASP A 84 23.34 8.68 -24.42
N THR A 85 24.32 7.92 -23.91
CA THR A 85 24.50 7.73 -22.46
C THR A 85 24.89 9.02 -21.74
N SER A 86 25.65 9.90 -22.40
CA SER A 86 26.07 11.17 -21.81
C SER A 86 24.99 12.24 -21.90
N GLY A 87 24.21 12.28 -23.00
CA GLY A 87 23.16 13.27 -23.21
C GLY A 87 21.79 12.87 -22.68
N GLY A 88 21.52 11.57 -22.48
CA GLY A 88 20.22 11.05 -22.05
C GLY A 88 19.12 11.16 -23.11
N LYS A 89 19.47 11.44 -24.38
CA LYS A 89 18.52 11.70 -25.48
C LYS A 89 18.37 10.54 -26.46
N GLY A 90 19.01 9.40 -26.20
CA GLY A 90 18.90 8.21 -27.05
C GLY A 90 17.65 7.42 -26.74
N ILE A 91 17.03 6.81 -27.76
CA ILE A 91 15.81 6.01 -27.57
C ILE A 91 16.05 4.83 -26.62
N VAL A 92 17.26 4.26 -26.59
CA VAL A 92 17.64 3.20 -25.64
C VAL A 92 17.56 3.67 -24.18
N GLN A 93 17.85 4.95 -23.90
CA GLN A 93 17.70 5.49 -22.54
C GLN A 93 16.22 5.60 -22.14
N TYR A 94 15.34 5.95 -23.07
CA TYR A 94 13.90 5.93 -22.82
C TYR A 94 13.40 4.50 -22.56
N GLU A 95 13.84 3.53 -23.37
CA GLU A 95 13.47 2.12 -23.18
C GLU A 95 13.95 1.58 -21.84
N ALA A 96 15.19 1.89 -21.44
CA ALA A 96 15.72 1.51 -20.13
C ALA A 96 14.90 2.11 -18.98
N LEU A 97 14.50 3.39 -19.07
CA LEU A 97 13.68 4.00 -18.04
C LEU A 97 12.27 3.40 -17.99
N ALA A 98 11.68 3.06 -19.14
CA ALA A 98 10.38 2.38 -19.17
C ALA A 98 10.43 1.00 -18.49
N VAL A 99 11.55 0.27 -18.63
CA VAL A 99 11.79 -0.96 -17.87
C VAL A 99 11.79 -0.68 -16.37
N SER A 100 12.51 0.35 -15.91
CA SER A 100 12.50 0.74 -14.49
C SER A 100 11.10 1.12 -14.01
N VAL A 101 10.35 1.92 -14.79
CA VAL A 101 8.95 2.29 -14.48
C VAL A 101 8.10 1.04 -14.28
N ASN A 102 8.26 0.03 -15.12
CA ASN A 102 7.49 -1.21 -15.05
C ASN A 102 7.90 -2.08 -13.84
N THR A 103 9.20 -2.17 -13.55
CA THR A 103 9.72 -2.89 -12.38
C THR A 103 9.14 -2.32 -11.08
N ASP A 104 9.11 -0.99 -10.95
CA ASP A 104 8.64 -0.31 -9.73
C ASP A 104 7.15 0.05 -9.80
N LYS A 105 6.38 -0.62 -10.66
CA LYS A 105 4.99 -0.24 -10.95
C LYS A 105 4.07 -0.22 -9.72
N LEU A 106 4.39 -0.92 -8.64
CA LEU A 106 3.60 -0.94 -7.39
C LEU A 106 4.21 -0.07 -6.27
N SER A 107 5.27 0.67 -6.59
CA SER A 107 6.00 1.51 -5.64
C SER A 107 5.48 2.94 -5.64
N ILE A 108 5.61 3.57 -4.48
CA ILE A 108 5.33 4.98 -4.24
C ILE A 108 6.42 5.52 -3.32
N TYR A 109 6.86 6.75 -3.57
CA TYR A 109 7.78 7.43 -2.69
C TYR A 109 7.09 7.92 -1.43
N THR A 110 7.62 7.53 -0.27
CA THR A 110 7.06 7.83 1.05
C THR A 110 8.04 8.58 1.96
N GLY A 111 9.10 9.17 1.41
CA GLY A 111 10.10 9.93 2.19
C GLY A 111 9.58 11.29 2.67
N ASP A 112 8.60 11.84 1.96
CA ASP A 112 7.85 13.05 2.33
C ASP A 112 6.43 13.01 1.70
N THR A 113 5.72 14.12 1.76
CA THR A 113 4.34 14.24 1.26
C THR A 113 4.20 14.64 -0.21
N SER A 114 5.29 14.68 -0.98
CA SER A 114 5.27 15.14 -2.37
C SER A 114 4.62 14.16 -3.35
N GLN A 115 4.65 12.86 -3.02
CA GLN A 115 4.12 11.77 -3.85
C GLN A 115 3.12 10.88 -3.11
N SER A 116 3.08 10.96 -1.78
CA SER A 116 2.19 10.17 -0.94
C SER A 116 1.61 11.03 0.18
N ASP A 117 0.45 10.64 0.69
CA ASP A 117 -0.19 11.34 1.80
C ASP A 117 -1.00 10.34 2.64
N GLN A 118 -1.15 10.63 3.92
CA GLN A 118 -1.90 9.81 4.86
C GLN A 118 -3.22 10.48 5.21
N THR A 119 -4.32 9.75 5.04
CA THR A 119 -5.67 10.23 5.36
C THR A 119 -6.32 9.27 6.36
N PRO A 120 -6.82 9.77 7.52
CA PRO A 120 -7.57 8.94 8.45
C PRO A 120 -8.76 8.27 7.77
N LEU A 121 -8.94 6.98 8.02
CA LEU A 121 -10.00 6.20 7.41
C LEU A 121 -11.11 5.90 8.42
N VAL A 122 -10.77 5.25 9.53
CA VAL A 122 -11.64 5.00 10.67
C VAL A 122 -10.84 4.85 11.95
N SER A 123 -11.49 5.02 13.09
CA SER A 123 -10.96 4.62 14.39
C SER A 123 -12.07 4.11 15.29
N SER A 124 -11.69 3.37 16.32
CA SER A 124 -12.56 2.93 17.40
C SER A 124 -11.79 2.93 18.71
N THR A 125 -12.43 3.39 19.78
CA THR A 125 -11.85 3.39 21.13
C THR A 125 -12.81 2.72 22.10
N ARG A 126 -12.26 1.91 23.01
CA ARG A 126 -12.96 1.28 24.13
C ARG A 126 -12.26 1.67 25.43
N THR A 127 -13.03 2.07 26.44
CA THR A 127 -12.53 2.44 27.77
C THR A 127 -13.03 1.52 28.88
N ASN A 128 -13.85 0.52 28.54
CA ASN A 128 -14.37 -0.46 29.50
C ASN A 128 -13.40 -1.63 29.61
N THR A 129 -13.35 -2.25 30.80
CA THR A 129 -12.63 -3.51 31.00
C THR A 129 -13.18 -4.59 30.07
N TRP A 130 -12.33 -5.55 29.73
CA TRP A 130 -12.71 -6.64 28.85
C TRP A 130 -11.91 -7.91 29.16
N ASN A 131 -12.52 -9.01 28.78
CA ASN A 131 -12.01 -10.36 28.82
C ASN A 131 -12.67 -11.09 27.63
N GLY A 132 -11.94 -11.98 26.97
CA GLY A 132 -12.34 -12.60 25.71
C GLY A 132 -12.03 -11.73 24.48
N THR A 133 -12.80 -11.86 23.41
CA THR A 133 -12.51 -11.15 22.14
C THR A 133 -13.29 -9.85 21.99
N ILE A 134 -12.58 -8.74 21.78
CA ILE A 134 -13.17 -7.47 21.33
C ILE A 134 -12.84 -7.22 19.84
N THR A 135 -13.78 -6.65 19.09
CA THR A 135 -13.68 -6.56 17.62
C THR A 135 -13.96 -5.16 17.08
N HIS A 136 -13.14 -4.71 16.13
CA HIS A 136 -13.38 -3.53 15.31
C HIS A 136 -13.54 -3.95 13.85
N GLU A 137 -14.73 -3.70 13.27
CA GLU A 137 -14.98 -3.94 11.85
C GLU A 137 -15.33 -2.67 11.11
N PHE A 138 -14.85 -2.56 9.88
CA PHE A 138 -15.20 -1.47 8.99
C PHE A 138 -15.17 -1.90 7.52
N THR A 139 -15.80 -1.08 6.68
CA THR A 139 -15.71 -1.20 5.23
C THR A 139 -14.90 -0.03 4.66
N ALA A 140 -13.92 -0.33 3.81
CA ALA A 140 -13.25 0.68 2.97
C ALA A 140 -13.86 0.64 1.57
N THR A 141 -14.49 1.74 1.16
CA THR A 141 -15.23 1.85 -0.10
C THR A 141 -14.50 2.74 -1.08
N PHE A 142 -14.26 2.24 -2.28
CA PHE A 142 -13.72 2.97 -3.42
C PHE A 142 -14.86 3.43 -4.33
N THR A 143 -14.64 4.49 -5.09
CA THR A 143 -15.68 5.02 -6.01
C THR A 143 -16.03 4.06 -7.15
N SER A 144 -15.10 3.19 -7.52
CA SER A 144 -15.29 2.13 -8.52
C SER A 144 -14.24 1.03 -8.36
N ALA A 145 -14.41 -0.08 -9.08
CA ALA A 145 -13.39 -1.13 -9.17
C ALA A 145 -12.08 -0.62 -9.78
N ASP A 146 -12.16 0.29 -10.75
CA ASP A 146 -10.99 0.95 -11.33
C ASP A 146 -10.28 1.82 -10.30
N ALA A 147 -11.00 2.58 -9.49
CA ALA A 147 -10.41 3.40 -8.43
C ALA A 147 -9.67 2.55 -7.38
N ARG A 148 -10.24 1.39 -6.99
CA ARG A 148 -9.56 0.42 -6.13
C ARG A 148 -8.28 -0.11 -6.77
N ARG A 149 -8.34 -0.52 -8.04
CA ARG A 149 -7.17 -0.96 -8.81
C ARG A 149 -6.08 0.12 -8.85
N HIS A 150 -6.43 1.35 -9.23
CA HIS A 150 -5.49 2.47 -9.34
C HIS A 150 -4.84 2.79 -7.99
N PHE A 151 -5.61 2.74 -6.90
CA PHE A 151 -5.09 2.99 -5.55
C PHE A 151 -3.97 2.00 -5.19
N PHE A 152 -4.22 0.70 -5.29
CA PHE A 152 -3.22 -0.30 -4.94
C PHE A 152 -2.08 -0.37 -5.96
N ASN A 153 -2.36 -0.21 -7.26
CA ASN A 153 -1.33 -0.20 -8.29
C ASN A 153 -0.38 0.98 -8.14
N ALA A 154 -0.87 2.16 -7.78
CA ALA A 154 -0.02 3.30 -7.51
C ALA A 154 0.68 3.26 -6.13
N GLY A 155 0.65 2.11 -5.44
CA GLY A 155 1.37 1.90 -4.17
C GLY A 155 0.59 2.28 -2.91
N GLY A 156 -0.70 2.57 -3.03
CA GLY A 156 -1.58 2.85 -1.90
C GLY A 156 -1.69 1.66 -0.93
N LYS A 157 -1.90 1.97 0.35
CA LYS A 157 -1.94 0.97 1.44
C LYS A 157 -3.01 1.34 2.47
N LEU A 158 -3.57 0.32 3.12
CA LEU A 158 -4.23 0.51 4.40
C LEU A 158 -3.23 0.26 5.52
N LEU A 159 -3.12 1.21 6.44
CA LEU A 159 -2.21 1.20 7.58
C LEU A 159 -3.02 1.02 8.86
N PHE A 160 -2.68 0.01 9.65
CA PHE A 160 -3.33 -0.31 10.91
C PHE A 160 -2.35 -0.07 12.06
N THR A 161 -2.85 0.61 13.08
CA THR A 161 -2.16 0.77 14.36
C THR A 161 -3.17 0.51 15.47
N ALA A 162 -2.67 0.03 16.60
CA ALA A 162 -3.45 -0.10 17.81
C ALA A 162 -2.58 0.22 19.02
N ASP A 163 -3.22 0.66 20.08
CA ASP A 163 -2.59 1.00 21.34
C ASP A 163 -3.55 0.71 22.51
N ILE A 164 -2.97 0.51 23.69
CA ILE A 164 -3.69 0.43 24.95
C ILE A 164 -3.02 1.37 25.95
N THR A 165 -3.81 2.22 26.60
CA THR A 165 -3.32 3.23 27.55
C THR A 165 -4.14 3.21 28.84
N ASN A 166 -3.75 4.02 29.84
CA ASN A 166 -4.51 4.22 31.08
C ASN A 166 -4.85 2.93 31.87
N GLY A 167 -4.04 1.88 31.71
CA GLY A 167 -4.24 0.60 32.38
C GLY A 167 -3.15 0.25 33.38
N SER A 168 -3.29 -0.93 33.99
CA SER A 168 -2.35 -1.46 34.98
C SER A 168 -2.49 -2.98 35.08
N GLY A 169 -1.50 -3.65 35.67
CA GLY A 169 -1.46 -5.11 35.80
C GLY A 169 -0.57 -5.79 34.76
N ALA A 170 -0.28 -7.07 34.97
CA ALA A 170 0.64 -7.82 34.12
C ALA A 170 0.08 -8.06 32.71
N LYS A 171 -1.19 -8.46 32.59
CA LYS A 171 -1.88 -8.61 31.29
C LYS A 171 -1.94 -7.32 30.48
N TYR A 172 -2.24 -6.18 31.13
CA TYR A 172 -2.16 -4.86 30.48
C TYR A 172 -0.75 -4.57 29.95
N ASN A 173 0.29 -4.84 30.75
CA ASN A 173 1.66 -4.59 30.33
C ASN A 173 2.08 -5.47 29.14
N ASP A 174 1.61 -6.72 29.09
CA ASP A 174 1.82 -7.59 27.93
C ASP A 174 1.09 -7.05 26.69
N TRP A 175 -0.19 -6.71 26.78
CA TRP A 175 -0.94 -6.07 25.69
C TRP A 175 -0.28 -4.77 25.20
N ASN A 176 0.19 -3.91 26.12
CA ASN A 176 0.90 -2.69 25.76
C ASN A 176 2.21 -2.99 25.01
N THR A 177 2.94 -4.01 25.45
CA THR A 177 4.17 -4.47 24.79
C THR A 177 3.87 -5.07 23.41
N LEU A 178 2.83 -5.90 23.29
CA LEU A 178 2.37 -6.52 22.05
C LEU A 178 2.03 -5.45 21.00
N LEU A 179 1.15 -4.51 21.35
CA LEU A 179 0.64 -3.49 20.45
C LEU A 179 1.71 -2.44 20.06
N SER A 180 2.63 -2.11 20.97
CA SER A 180 3.76 -1.24 20.64
C SER A 180 4.81 -1.95 19.76
N ALA A 181 5.08 -3.23 20.01
CA ALA A 181 6.10 -3.99 19.30
C ALA A 181 5.69 -4.37 17.87
N MET A 182 4.39 -4.59 17.59
CA MET A 182 3.93 -4.93 16.24
C MET A 182 4.18 -3.83 15.20
N GLY A 183 4.22 -2.56 15.65
CA GLY A 183 4.34 -1.38 14.81
C GLY A 183 3.14 -1.19 13.86
N THR A 184 3.34 -0.41 12.80
CA THR A 184 2.30 -0.21 11.79
C THR A 184 2.19 -1.43 10.89
N VAL A 185 1.00 -2.03 10.83
CA VAL A 185 0.68 -3.09 9.86
C VAL A 185 0.22 -2.44 8.55
N SER A 186 0.75 -2.90 7.42
CA SER A 186 0.48 -2.39 6.07
C SER A 186 -0.16 -3.48 5.21
N PHE A 187 -1.40 -3.28 4.81
CA PHE A 187 -2.08 -4.09 3.78
C PHE A 187 -1.90 -3.41 2.41
N ALA A 188 -1.18 -4.08 1.50
CA ALA A 188 -0.79 -3.55 0.20
C ALA A 188 -1.38 -4.38 -0.96
N ALA A 189 -0.89 -4.18 -2.18
CA ALA A 189 -1.39 -4.84 -3.38
C ALA A 189 -1.35 -6.38 -3.32
N HIS A 190 -0.23 -6.96 -2.84
CA HIS A 190 0.01 -8.42 -2.85
C HIS A 190 0.48 -9.03 -1.52
N ALA A 191 0.52 -8.22 -0.46
CA ALA A 191 1.01 -8.69 0.84
C ALA A 191 0.52 -7.81 1.98
N THR A 192 0.57 -8.39 3.17
CA THR A 192 0.41 -7.70 4.44
C THR A 192 1.65 -7.92 5.28
N SER A 193 2.23 -6.85 5.82
CA SER A 193 3.44 -6.89 6.65
C SER A 193 3.38 -5.83 7.74
N SER A 194 4.25 -5.88 8.75
CA SER A 194 4.34 -4.83 9.75
C SER A 194 5.77 -4.33 9.94
N ALA A 195 5.90 -3.09 10.38
CA ALA A 195 7.18 -2.41 10.64
C ALA A 195 7.28 -2.02 12.11
N GLY A 196 7.46 -3.03 12.97
CA GLY A 196 7.65 -2.88 14.41
C GLY A 196 9.03 -3.33 14.88
N SER A 197 9.36 -3.11 16.16
CA SER A 197 10.61 -3.58 16.76
C SER A 197 10.67 -5.11 16.86
N VAL A 198 9.50 -5.74 17.06
CA VAL A 198 9.28 -7.18 16.95
C VAL A 198 7.99 -7.38 16.15
N PRO A 199 8.08 -7.40 14.81
CA PRO A 199 6.90 -7.45 13.95
C PRO A 199 6.11 -8.74 14.18
N GLY A 200 4.80 -8.68 13.89
CA GLY A 200 3.97 -9.88 13.86
C GLY A 200 4.18 -10.69 12.57
N THR A 201 3.41 -11.76 12.46
CA THR A 201 3.38 -12.61 11.27
C THR A 201 2.44 -12.00 10.23
N GLY A 202 3.02 -11.48 9.14
CA GLY A 202 2.27 -11.05 7.96
C GLY A 202 1.86 -12.21 7.05
N SER A 203 1.41 -11.88 5.84
CA SER A 203 1.00 -12.87 4.83
C SER A 203 1.29 -12.38 3.41
N SER A 204 1.34 -13.30 2.46
CA SER A 204 1.34 -12.99 1.01
C SER A 204 -0.08 -12.71 0.49
N ILE A 205 -0.94 -12.12 1.33
CA ILE A 205 -2.30 -11.73 0.98
C ILE A 205 -2.38 -10.21 1.05
N GLY A 206 -2.61 -9.61 -0.12
CA GLY A 206 -2.97 -8.21 -0.29
C GLY A 206 -4.28 -8.09 -1.04
N ASN A 207 -4.51 -6.91 -1.63
CA ASN A 207 -5.72 -6.59 -2.38
C ASN A 207 -6.09 -7.64 -3.45
N TYR A 208 -5.09 -8.18 -4.16
CA TYR A 208 -5.31 -9.06 -5.31
C TYR A 208 -5.51 -10.53 -4.95
N GLU A 209 -5.20 -10.92 -3.72
CA GLU A 209 -5.39 -12.28 -3.20
C GLU A 209 -6.67 -12.41 -2.35
N LEU A 210 -7.43 -11.33 -2.21
CA LEU A 210 -8.68 -11.34 -1.47
C LEU A 210 -9.74 -12.21 -2.16
N THR A 211 -10.50 -12.91 -1.34
CA THR A 211 -11.69 -13.66 -1.72
C THR A 211 -12.92 -13.07 -1.04
N GLY A 212 -14.12 -13.62 -1.34
CA GLY A 212 -15.36 -13.22 -0.68
C GLY A 212 -15.48 -13.65 0.80
N SER A 213 -14.44 -14.28 1.37
CA SER A 213 -14.41 -14.76 2.76
C SER A 213 -13.25 -14.13 3.52
N TYR A 214 -13.42 -13.95 4.83
CA TYR A 214 -12.38 -13.40 5.68
C TYR A 214 -11.14 -14.31 5.67
N GLN A 215 -10.01 -13.71 5.32
CA GLN A 215 -8.70 -14.34 5.38
C GLN A 215 -7.88 -13.60 6.44
N LYS A 216 -7.24 -14.34 7.35
CA LYS A 216 -6.29 -13.75 8.30
C LYS A 216 -5.05 -13.31 7.54
N VAL A 217 -4.76 -12.02 7.57
CA VAL A 217 -3.64 -11.41 6.84
C VAL A 217 -2.49 -10.99 7.75
N PHE A 218 -2.75 -10.87 9.05
CA PHE A 218 -1.77 -10.51 10.06
C PHE A 218 -2.15 -11.09 11.43
N GLN A 219 -1.14 -11.46 12.21
CA GLN A 219 -1.26 -11.87 13.61
C GLN A 219 -0.04 -11.38 14.41
N LYS A 220 -0.26 -10.93 15.64
CA LYS A 220 0.80 -10.74 16.63
C LYS A 220 0.37 -11.36 17.95
N ASP A 221 1.18 -12.28 18.46
CA ASP A 221 0.95 -12.98 19.72
C ASP A 221 1.52 -12.21 20.91
N GLY A 222 0.98 -12.45 22.10
CA GLY A 222 1.52 -12.04 23.38
C GLY A 222 2.77 -12.81 23.75
N SER A 223 3.17 -12.74 25.02
CA SER A 223 4.38 -13.39 25.49
C SER A 223 4.27 -13.93 26.91
N GLY A 224 5.12 -14.90 27.25
CA GLY A 224 5.12 -15.53 28.56
C GLY A 224 3.77 -16.16 28.88
N VAL A 225 3.20 -15.79 30.03
CA VAL A 225 1.89 -16.27 30.52
C VAL A 225 0.72 -15.89 29.63
N TYR A 226 0.88 -14.87 28.78
CA TYR A 226 -0.17 -14.37 27.91
C TYR A 226 0.11 -14.69 26.43
N ALA A 227 0.89 -15.75 26.15
CA ALA A 227 1.27 -16.13 24.78
C ALA A 227 0.06 -16.55 23.92
N GLU A 228 -1.04 -16.93 24.56
CA GLU A 228 -2.33 -17.26 23.98
C GLU A 228 -3.05 -16.03 23.43
N ASN A 229 -2.77 -14.84 23.97
CA ASN A 229 -3.41 -13.60 23.54
C ASN A 229 -2.87 -13.14 22.19
N ASP A 230 -3.76 -12.66 21.32
CA ASP A 230 -3.36 -12.27 19.97
C ASP A 230 -4.12 -11.05 19.41
N TYR A 231 -3.42 -10.29 18.57
CA TYR A 231 -3.99 -9.25 17.72
C TYR A 231 -4.04 -9.75 16.27
N ASN A 232 -5.24 -9.85 15.71
CA ASN A 232 -5.46 -10.36 14.36
C ASN A 232 -6.09 -9.33 13.44
N ILE A 233 -5.69 -9.37 12.17
CA ILE A 233 -6.39 -8.65 11.09
C ILE A 233 -6.89 -9.66 10.07
N HIS A 234 -8.18 -9.60 9.80
CA HIS A 234 -8.86 -10.37 8.77
C HIS A 234 -9.41 -9.44 7.70
N VAL A 235 -9.24 -9.80 6.43
CA VAL A 235 -9.71 -9.00 5.29
C VAL A 235 -10.45 -9.89 4.31
N LYS A 236 -11.50 -9.35 3.68
CA LYS A 236 -12.16 -9.96 2.52
C LYS A 236 -12.53 -8.91 1.48
N GLU A 237 -12.71 -9.37 0.26
CA GLU A 237 -13.40 -8.62 -0.77
C GLU A 237 -14.91 -8.64 -0.46
N ASN A 238 -15.48 -7.47 -0.20
CA ASN A 238 -16.93 -7.35 -0.02
C ASN A 238 -17.64 -7.26 -1.38
N ASN A 239 -17.03 -6.51 -2.31
CA ASN A 239 -17.35 -6.48 -3.73
C ASN A 239 -16.18 -5.83 -4.51
N THR A 240 -16.31 -5.69 -5.82
CA THR A 240 -15.23 -5.17 -6.69
C THR A 240 -14.76 -3.76 -6.33
N ALA A 241 -15.56 -2.95 -5.62
CA ALA A 241 -15.22 -1.59 -5.18
C ALA A 241 -15.13 -1.45 -3.65
N ALA A 242 -15.19 -2.52 -2.87
CA ALA A 242 -15.13 -2.43 -1.41
C ALA A 242 -14.44 -3.63 -0.75
N ILE A 243 -13.65 -3.36 0.28
CA ILE A 243 -13.05 -4.37 1.14
C ILE A 243 -13.61 -4.25 2.55
N GLN A 244 -13.86 -5.39 3.19
CA GLN A 244 -14.28 -5.43 4.58
C GLN A 244 -13.13 -5.95 5.43
N VAL A 245 -12.86 -5.25 6.53
CA VAL A 245 -11.78 -5.56 7.46
C VAL A 245 -12.37 -5.82 8.83
N ARG A 246 -11.82 -6.83 9.51
CA ARG A 246 -12.09 -7.16 10.90
C ARG A 246 -10.78 -7.21 11.65
N ILE A 247 -10.69 -6.45 12.72
CA ILE A 247 -9.57 -6.40 13.64
C ILE A 247 -10.05 -7.00 14.96
N GLU A 248 -9.33 -8.00 15.46
CA GLU A 248 -9.67 -8.71 16.70
C GLU A 248 -8.54 -8.54 17.70
N PHE A 249 -8.91 -8.21 18.93
CA PHE A 249 -8.03 -8.31 20.10
C PHE A 249 -8.59 -9.48 20.90
N ARG A 250 -7.84 -10.58 20.92
CA ARG A 250 -8.29 -11.86 21.46
C ARG A 250 -7.53 -12.12 22.75
N ASP A 251 -8.26 -11.98 23.86
CA ASP A 251 -7.83 -12.51 25.14
C ASP A 251 -8.29 -13.96 25.23
N ASP A 252 -7.37 -14.87 24.93
CA ASP A 252 -7.60 -16.32 24.92
C ASP A 252 -6.95 -17.01 26.14
N ASP A 253 -6.27 -16.24 27.00
CA ASP A 253 -5.77 -16.73 28.28
C ASP A 253 -6.96 -17.16 29.17
N ALA A 254 -7.05 -18.46 29.44
CA ALA A 254 -8.12 -19.03 30.27
C ALA A 254 -7.77 -19.05 31.77
N GLY A 255 -6.64 -18.45 32.17
CA GLY A 255 -6.14 -18.53 33.54
C GLY A 255 -5.74 -19.97 33.88
N ASP A 256 -5.09 -20.65 32.94
CA ASP A 256 -4.64 -22.03 33.11
C ASP A 256 -3.11 -22.16 32.97
N ASP A 257 -2.52 -23.19 33.60
CA ASP A 257 -1.08 -23.49 33.52
C ASP A 257 -0.82 -24.52 32.41
N THR A 258 -1.43 -24.34 31.22
CA THR A 258 -1.34 -25.34 30.14
C THR A 258 -0.12 -25.15 29.23
N ASN A 259 0.55 -24.00 29.30
CA ASN A 259 1.72 -23.68 28.49
C ASN A 259 3.09 -23.99 29.16
N ASN A 260 3.08 -24.48 30.42
CA ASN A 260 4.27 -24.87 31.19
C ASN A 260 5.33 -23.74 31.22
N ASP A 261 4.87 -22.51 31.39
CA ASP A 261 5.68 -21.30 31.48
C ASP A 261 6.26 -21.04 32.90
N GLY A 262 5.84 -21.84 33.88
CA GLY A 262 6.29 -21.77 35.26
C GLY A 262 5.42 -20.89 36.18
N ALA A 263 4.26 -20.42 35.73
CA ALA A 263 3.26 -19.78 36.58
C ALA A 263 2.60 -20.80 37.53
N ASN A 264 2.29 -20.39 38.77
CA ASN A 264 1.53 -21.23 39.71
C ASN A 264 0.22 -20.50 40.05
N ASP A 265 -0.93 -21.15 39.84
CA ASP A 265 -2.29 -20.60 40.07
C ASP A 265 -2.62 -19.36 39.19
N PRO A 266 -2.47 -19.43 37.85
CA PRO A 266 -2.89 -18.33 36.99
C PRO A 266 -4.40 -18.11 37.15
N GLN A 267 -4.80 -16.84 37.24
CA GLN A 267 -6.20 -16.42 37.18
C GLN A 267 -6.40 -15.70 35.86
N ASP A 268 -7.53 -15.90 35.23
CA ASP A 268 -7.90 -15.10 34.07
C ASP A 268 -8.37 -13.71 34.54
N GLU A 269 -7.45 -12.74 34.61
CA GLU A 269 -7.80 -11.37 34.95
C GLU A 269 -8.37 -10.58 33.77
N ASP A 270 -9.29 -9.67 34.07
CA ASP A 270 -9.76 -8.67 33.10
C ASP A 270 -8.62 -7.75 32.65
N ILE A 271 -8.61 -7.39 31.37
CA ILE A 271 -7.79 -6.31 30.85
C ILE A 271 -8.43 -4.98 31.24
N VAL A 272 -7.66 -4.15 31.95
CA VAL A 272 -7.99 -2.76 32.28
C VAL A 272 -7.13 -1.84 31.44
N GLY A 273 -7.76 -1.04 30.58
CA GLY A 273 -7.08 -0.01 29.78
C GLY A 273 -7.95 0.51 28.64
N ASP A 274 -7.62 1.69 28.16
CA ASP A 274 -8.25 2.31 27.00
C ASP A 274 -7.62 1.77 25.73
N VAL A 275 -8.33 0.90 25.01
CA VAL A 275 -7.89 0.32 23.74
C VAL A 275 -8.31 1.22 22.59
N GLN A 276 -7.37 1.58 21.72
CA GLN A 276 -7.62 2.29 20.48
C GLN A 276 -7.16 1.45 19.29
N SER A 277 -8.03 1.39 18.27
CA SER A 277 -7.73 0.83 16.95
C SER A 277 -7.90 1.95 15.93
N SER A 278 -6.85 2.21 15.14
CA SER A 278 -6.81 3.30 14.16
C SER A 278 -6.39 2.78 12.80
N VAL A 279 -7.08 3.25 11.77
CA VAL A 279 -6.82 2.89 10.39
C VAL A 279 -6.67 4.15 9.56
N VAL A 280 -5.58 4.19 8.79
CA VAL A 280 -5.20 5.29 7.90
C VAL A 280 -5.00 4.72 6.51
N SER A 281 -5.41 5.45 5.47
CA SER A 281 -5.00 5.15 4.10
C SER A 281 -3.75 5.95 3.74
N LEU A 282 -2.70 5.28 3.28
CA LEU A 282 -1.62 5.91 2.53
C LEU A 282 -2.03 5.94 1.05
N LYS A 283 -2.20 7.13 0.48
CA LYS A 283 -2.64 7.31 -0.91
C LYS A 283 -1.56 7.96 -1.79
N PRO A 284 -1.55 7.68 -3.10
CA PRO A 284 -0.88 8.51 -4.11
C PRO A 284 -1.39 9.95 -4.06
N HIS A 285 -0.48 10.90 -3.91
CA HIS A 285 -0.80 12.32 -3.83
C HIS A 285 0.32 13.17 -4.41
N GLY A 286 -0.02 14.06 -5.34
CA GLY A 286 0.94 15.01 -5.89
C GLY A 286 0.49 15.51 -7.25
N SER A 287 1.37 16.24 -7.92
CA SER A 287 1.14 16.72 -9.30
C SER A 287 1.42 15.67 -10.38
N ASP A 288 2.04 14.55 -10.00
CA ASP A 288 2.46 13.48 -10.92
C ASP A 288 1.43 12.38 -11.03
N VAL A 289 1.03 11.85 -9.87
CA VAL A 289 -0.01 10.85 -9.71
C VAL A 289 -0.88 11.27 -8.53
N ALA A 290 -2.18 11.34 -8.75
CA ALA A 290 -3.15 11.57 -7.70
C ALA A 290 -4.27 10.53 -7.79
N VAL A 291 -4.53 9.84 -6.69
CA VAL A 291 -5.63 8.87 -6.58
C VAL A 291 -6.42 9.16 -5.31
N ALA A 292 -7.75 9.10 -5.40
CA ALA A 292 -8.60 9.30 -4.24
C ALA A 292 -8.40 8.20 -3.19
N ALA A 293 -8.39 8.57 -1.91
CA ALA A 293 -8.47 7.58 -0.83
C ALA A 293 -9.85 6.89 -0.83
N PRO A 294 -9.94 5.65 -0.33
CA PRO A 294 -11.21 5.05 0.00
C PRO A 294 -11.90 5.83 1.14
N ILE A 295 -13.22 5.66 1.26
CA ILE A 295 -14.01 6.16 2.38
C ILE A 295 -14.24 5.01 3.36
N GLY A 296 -13.93 5.25 4.63
CA GLY A 296 -14.10 4.28 5.71
C GLY A 296 -15.42 4.45 6.45
N ALA A 297 -16.04 3.34 6.83
CA ALA A 297 -17.21 3.34 7.70
C ALA A 297 -17.17 2.15 8.67
N ASN A 298 -17.22 2.42 9.97
CA ASN A 298 -17.33 1.38 11.00
C ASN A 298 -18.64 0.62 10.83
N THR A 299 -18.53 -0.72 10.80
CA THR A 299 -19.68 -1.63 10.86
C THR A 299 -19.85 -2.19 12.27
N THR A 300 -18.74 -2.29 13.03
CA THR A 300 -18.71 -2.68 14.44
C THR A 300 -17.61 -1.88 15.12
N THR A 301 -17.92 -1.11 16.15
CA THR A 301 -16.90 -0.51 17.04
C THR A 301 -16.44 -1.53 18.08
N LEU A 302 -15.27 -1.34 18.68
CA LEU A 302 -14.74 -2.14 19.79
C LEU A 302 -15.81 -2.31 20.89
N GLN A 303 -16.36 -3.52 20.97
CA GLN A 303 -17.39 -3.96 21.93
C GLN A 303 -16.85 -5.02 22.85
#